data_AF-A0A924YVL5-F1
#
_entry.id   AF-A0A924YVL5-F1
#
_cell.length_a   1.000
_cell.length_b   1.000
_cell.length_c   1.000
_cell.angle_alpha   90.00
_cell.angle_beta   90.00
_cell.angle_gamma   90.00
#
_symmetry.space_group_name_H-M   'P 1'
#
loop_
_entity.id
_entity.type
_entity.pdbx_description
1 polymer ?
#
loop_
_entity_poly.entity_id
_entity_poly.type
_entity_poly.pdbx_seq_one_letter_code
_entity_poly.pdbx_strand_id
1 'polypeptide(L)'
;EARVVEEQINRPVAKGDEVVQLVETTQPNDKPVDEQRKSQISNLKSEAVKPAIERGIAFLKARQQENGTWQGTPADGVTALCAAALLQAGVKPDDSVMQKALVHLRKVEPTQSYTVALQTMVFCAASPKEDAELIRRNVAWIEKAQVAEGKTRGAWSYGLNHGGRGDGSCSRFAVLGLHAAKKAGFEVQAETWRRVSDYWLTAQKDQGGWGYTPEAGTTPTMTLAGVAGLATANRYLPNDEQTKARDAAMLKPSSYLEKMIPELPKATFALYALHSLERAGHVGGITQFGQLDWKADAIKRLLETQHPNGSWKGSNTTENELIATSFALLVLTGQPEPKQDARADGGTSKLDSNQAVGITDSEAQQAAEAVERWRESTNRLASYEAEFNRWEYDYIFNEVKRGEGTFRWQETDSWRLELRPKANSNSGTEQRKHWDNGQLTSFRIQAGEPEIWSRRGDMITWEDGRLAEGSPGKRLSFQIPRESPRPTGLWWDFAAQMFAQFTRAPYFLPPAKESQHKIQITRRDANELWLVLQPTGDEAASYQQLTIILDQQTSLPRAIRLIDPAGTKETVITYRSPRIEWKKEREEK
;
A
#
# COMPACT_ATOMS: atom_id res chain seq x y z
N GLU A 1 23.36 0.59 -22.63
CA GLU A 1 22.76 -0.71 -22.27
C GLU A 1 21.97 -0.68 -20.95
N ALA A 2 22.55 -0.36 -19.80
CA ALA A 2 21.80 -0.30 -18.52
C ALA A 2 20.57 0.65 -18.53
N ARG A 3 20.69 1.82 -19.16
CA ARG A 3 19.59 2.79 -19.33
C ARG A 3 18.50 2.30 -20.31
N VAL A 4 18.85 1.41 -21.24
CA VAL A 4 17.91 0.82 -22.22
C VAL A 4 17.12 -0.32 -21.56
N VAL A 5 17.78 -1.14 -20.73
CA VAL A 5 17.10 -2.15 -19.89
C VAL A 5 16.17 -1.46 -18.88
N GLU A 6 16.61 -0.35 -18.30
CA GLU A 6 15.78 0.51 -17.43
C GLU A 6 14.53 1.06 -18.15
N GLU A 7 14.68 1.66 -19.33
CA GLU A 7 13.54 2.16 -20.11
C GLU A 7 12.60 1.05 -20.58
N GLN A 8 13.14 -0.13 -20.87
CA GLN A 8 12.34 -1.28 -21.25
C GLN A 8 11.55 -1.85 -20.06
N ILE A 9 12.13 -1.89 -18.85
CA ILE A 9 11.47 -2.40 -17.62
C ILE A 9 10.24 -1.57 -17.29
N ASN A 10 10.28 -0.31 -17.74
CA ASN A 10 9.34 0.74 -17.40
C ASN A 10 8.23 0.95 -18.45
N ARG A 11 8.12 0.10 -19.48
CA ARG A 11 6.99 0.16 -20.41
C ARG A 11 5.76 -0.49 -19.78
N PRO A 12 4.61 0.22 -19.68
CA PRO A 12 3.36 -0.41 -19.28
C PRO A 12 2.98 -1.48 -20.32
N VAL A 13 2.45 -2.61 -19.84
CA VAL A 13 1.85 -3.64 -20.70
C VAL A 13 0.64 -3.02 -21.37
N ALA A 14 0.79 -2.55 -22.60
CA ALA A 14 -0.30 -2.07 -23.42
C ALA A 14 -1.11 -3.28 -23.93
N LYS A 15 -2.43 -3.24 -23.77
CA LYS A 15 -3.36 -4.10 -24.50
C LYS A 15 -3.36 -3.66 -25.96
N GLY A 16 -2.82 -4.50 -26.84
CA GLY A 16 -2.95 -4.39 -28.30
C GLY A 16 -2.16 -3.23 -28.91
N ASP A 17 -1.26 -3.54 -29.84
CA ASP A 17 -1.42 -3.12 -31.25
C ASP A 17 -0.12 -3.36 -32.03
N GLU A 18 -0.24 -4.14 -33.10
CA GLU A 18 0.60 -3.97 -34.29
C GLU A 18 0.01 -2.84 -35.13
N VAL A 19 0.86 -1.91 -35.59
CA VAL A 19 1.26 -1.75 -36.99
C VAL A 19 2.03 -0.42 -37.14
N VAL A 20 3.13 -0.53 -37.87
CA VAL A 20 4.09 0.49 -38.28
C VAL A 20 3.47 1.49 -39.28
N GLN A 21 3.78 2.79 -39.16
CA GLN A 21 4.14 3.64 -40.32
C GLN A 21 4.93 4.91 -39.94
N LEU A 22 5.71 5.37 -40.93
CA LEU A 22 6.92 6.19 -40.88
C LEU A 22 6.70 7.72 -40.84
N VAL A 23 7.62 8.39 -40.11
CA VAL A 23 8.36 9.66 -40.38
C VAL A 23 7.60 10.88 -40.91
N GLU A 24 7.64 11.99 -40.15
CA GLU A 24 8.34 13.23 -40.57
C GLU A 24 8.59 14.20 -39.39
N THR A 25 9.72 14.90 -39.51
CA THR A 25 10.38 15.79 -38.54
C THR A 25 9.76 17.17 -38.43
N THR A 26 9.70 17.75 -37.22
CA THR A 26 10.19 19.11 -36.87
C THR A 26 9.98 19.43 -35.39
N GLN A 27 11.01 19.99 -34.74
CA GLN A 27 10.94 20.82 -33.53
C GLN A 27 11.21 22.29 -33.95
N PRO A 28 10.99 23.35 -33.14
CA PRO A 28 10.85 23.37 -31.67
C PRO A 28 9.77 24.32 -31.08
N ASN A 29 9.62 24.20 -29.75
CA ASN A 29 9.16 25.21 -28.78
C ASN A 29 7.73 25.78 -28.90
N ASP A 30 6.84 25.20 -28.10
CA ASP A 30 6.03 25.92 -27.11
C ASP A 30 5.38 24.90 -26.16
N LYS A 31 5.91 24.74 -24.94
CA LYS A 31 5.17 24.00 -23.91
C LYS A 31 4.11 24.94 -23.33
N PRO A 32 2.82 24.55 -23.28
CA PRO A 32 1.80 25.41 -22.71
C PRO A 32 2.11 25.72 -21.25
N VAL A 33 1.90 26.98 -20.86
CA VAL A 33 2.07 27.54 -19.50
C VAL A 33 1.42 26.68 -18.39
N ASP A 34 0.47 25.81 -18.75
CA ASP A 34 -0.25 24.92 -17.85
C ASP A 34 0.56 23.68 -17.38
N GLU A 35 1.50 23.16 -18.18
CA GLU A 35 2.37 22.03 -17.78
C GLU A 35 3.47 22.45 -16.80
N GLN A 36 4.04 23.65 -16.99
CA GLN A 36 5.00 24.21 -16.02
C GLN A 36 4.32 24.52 -14.67
N ARG A 37 3.06 24.96 -14.69
CA ARG A 37 2.27 25.19 -13.47
C ARG A 37 1.91 23.90 -12.74
N LYS A 38 1.51 22.83 -13.46
CA LYS A 38 1.24 21.50 -12.88
C LYS A 38 2.50 20.84 -12.32
N SER A 39 3.64 21.00 -13.00
CA SER A 39 4.96 20.52 -12.57
C SER A 39 5.46 21.23 -11.29
N GLN A 40 5.32 22.55 -11.20
CA GLN A 40 5.65 23.31 -9.99
C GLN A 40 4.75 22.95 -8.79
N ILE A 41 3.45 22.73 -9.02
CA ILE A 41 2.50 22.34 -7.96
C ILE A 41 2.75 20.90 -7.49
N SER A 42 3.20 19.98 -8.36
CA SER A 42 3.57 18.61 -7.98
C SER A 42 4.87 18.55 -7.15
N ASN A 43 5.88 19.34 -7.52
CA ASN A 43 7.15 19.39 -6.80
C ASN A 43 7.04 20.07 -5.42
N LEU A 44 6.19 21.11 -5.27
CA LEU A 44 5.91 21.75 -3.97
C LEU A 44 5.17 20.82 -2.97
N LYS A 45 4.51 19.75 -3.46
CA LYS A 45 3.66 18.87 -2.65
C LYS A 45 4.38 17.75 -1.90
N SER A 46 5.60 17.34 -2.29
CA SER A 46 6.30 16.23 -1.60
C SER A 46 7.27 16.72 -0.51
N GLU A 47 7.94 17.85 -0.72
CA GLU A 47 8.89 18.41 0.26
C GLU A 47 8.21 19.00 1.51
N ALA A 48 6.99 19.54 1.37
CA ALA A 48 6.27 20.19 2.47
C ALA A 48 5.37 19.25 3.29
N VAL A 49 4.94 18.11 2.73
CA VAL A 49 4.01 17.18 3.39
C VAL A 49 4.65 16.44 4.55
N LYS A 50 5.87 15.92 4.37
CA LYS A 50 6.57 15.21 5.46
C LYS A 50 6.78 16.10 6.70
N PRO A 51 7.34 17.32 6.59
CA PRO A 51 7.41 18.23 7.73
C PRO A 51 6.05 18.56 8.34
N ALA A 52 4.99 18.67 7.53
CA ALA A 52 3.64 18.91 8.04
C ALA A 52 3.12 17.73 8.87
N ILE A 53 3.32 16.48 8.39
CA ILE A 53 2.98 15.26 9.12
C ILE A 53 3.77 15.18 10.42
N GLU A 54 5.09 15.38 10.39
CA GLU A 54 5.95 15.34 11.57
C GLU A 54 5.53 16.36 12.64
N ARG A 55 5.18 17.59 12.24
CA ARG A 55 4.64 18.60 13.15
C ARG A 55 3.27 18.21 13.72
N GLY A 56 2.40 17.60 12.92
CA GLY A 56 1.10 17.10 13.38
C GLY A 56 1.24 15.96 14.40
N ILE A 57 2.15 15.01 14.15
CA ILE A 57 2.51 13.95 15.09
C ILE A 57 3.02 14.57 16.41
N ALA A 58 3.98 15.49 16.32
CA ALA A 58 4.54 16.16 17.49
C ALA A 58 3.48 16.90 18.29
N PHE A 59 2.56 17.60 17.63
CA PHE A 59 1.43 18.29 18.25
C PHE A 59 0.57 17.34 19.09
N LEU A 60 0.14 16.21 18.50
CA LEU A 60 -0.69 15.22 19.19
C LEU A 60 0.07 14.58 20.35
N LYS A 61 1.33 14.14 20.15
CA LYS A 61 2.14 13.55 21.22
C LYS A 61 2.30 14.48 22.42
N ALA A 62 2.52 15.78 22.18
CA ALA A 62 2.69 16.78 23.23
C ALA A 62 1.41 17.06 24.04
N ARG A 63 0.25 16.57 23.61
CA ARG A 63 -1.06 16.82 24.24
C ARG A 63 -1.69 15.58 24.87
N GLN A 64 -0.97 14.45 24.85
CA GLN A 64 -1.38 13.28 25.60
C GLN A 64 -1.25 13.56 27.10
N GLN A 65 -2.28 13.23 27.87
CA GLN A 65 -2.26 13.27 29.33
C GLN A 65 -1.43 12.13 29.89
N GLU A 66 -1.01 12.22 31.16
CA GLU A 66 -0.19 11.20 31.81
C GLU A 66 -0.85 9.80 31.82
N ASN A 67 -2.19 9.78 31.90
CA ASN A 67 -3.00 8.55 31.88
C ASN A 67 -3.14 7.91 30.47
N GLY A 68 -2.54 8.49 29.44
CA GLY A 68 -2.58 7.97 28.07
C GLY A 68 -3.72 8.48 27.19
N THR A 69 -4.59 9.34 27.72
CA THR A 69 -5.75 9.89 27.00
C THR A 69 -5.47 11.25 26.36
N TRP A 70 -6.35 11.67 25.46
CA TRP A 70 -6.44 13.04 24.97
C TRP A 70 -7.75 13.68 25.43
N GLN A 71 -7.69 14.96 25.80
CA GLN A 71 -8.88 15.69 26.25
C GLN A 71 -9.92 15.80 25.14
N GLY A 72 -11.16 15.39 25.42
CA GLY A 72 -12.23 15.46 24.44
C GLY A 72 -13.54 14.86 24.94
N THR A 73 -14.58 14.97 24.12
CA THR A 73 -15.90 14.40 24.40
C THR A 73 -16.43 13.69 23.16
N PRO A 74 -16.72 12.37 23.23
CA PRO A 74 -16.37 11.46 24.33
C PRO A 74 -14.84 11.27 24.43
N ALA A 75 -14.30 11.20 25.65
CA ALA A 75 -12.84 11.15 25.89
C ALA A 75 -12.18 9.94 25.22
N ASP A 76 -12.81 8.78 25.30
CA ASP A 76 -12.29 7.55 24.68
C ASP A 76 -12.35 7.59 23.16
N GLY A 77 -13.37 8.25 22.60
CA GLY A 77 -13.49 8.44 21.15
C GLY A 77 -12.39 9.33 20.60
N VAL A 78 -12.09 10.44 21.29
CA VAL A 78 -10.98 11.33 20.92
C VAL A 78 -9.64 10.62 21.09
N THR A 79 -9.46 9.86 22.18
CA THR A 79 -8.25 9.05 22.40
C THR A 79 -8.03 8.02 21.30
N ALA A 80 -9.09 7.29 20.91
CA ALA A 80 -9.02 6.32 19.82
C ALA A 80 -8.76 6.99 18.46
N LEU A 81 -9.35 8.16 18.20
CA LEU A 81 -9.09 8.93 16.98
C LEU A 81 -7.63 9.40 16.88
N CYS A 82 -7.09 9.99 17.95
CA CYS A 82 -5.69 10.42 17.99
C CYS A 82 -4.74 9.23 17.82
N ALA A 83 -5.00 8.11 18.50
CA ALA A 83 -4.21 6.89 18.37
C ALA A 83 -4.26 6.32 16.94
N ALA A 84 -5.45 6.27 16.31
CA ALA A 84 -5.59 5.81 14.93
C ALA A 84 -4.82 6.70 13.95
N ALA A 85 -4.89 8.03 14.13
CA ALA A 85 -4.17 8.98 13.30
C ALA A 85 -2.65 8.85 13.45
N LEU A 86 -2.14 8.68 14.68
CA LEU A 86 -0.72 8.47 14.95
C LEU A 86 -0.20 7.17 14.33
N LEU A 87 -0.94 6.06 14.49
CA LEU A 87 -0.60 4.77 13.88
C LEU A 87 -0.56 4.86 12.35
N GLN A 88 -1.60 5.44 11.74
CA GLN A 88 -1.63 5.62 10.28
C GLN A 88 -0.51 6.54 9.79
N ALA A 89 -0.11 7.53 10.60
CA ALA A 89 1.02 8.41 10.32
C ALA A 89 2.40 7.76 10.55
N GLY A 90 2.45 6.47 10.89
CA GLY A 90 3.69 5.71 11.03
C GLY A 90 4.32 5.73 12.42
N VAL A 91 3.62 6.24 13.44
CA VAL A 91 4.06 6.06 14.83
C VAL A 91 3.90 4.60 15.20
N LYS A 92 4.99 3.96 15.62
CA LYS A 92 5.00 2.53 15.91
C LYS A 92 4.19 2.20 17.18
N PRO A 93 3.61 0.98 17.27
CA PRO A 93 2.87 0.56 18.46
C PRO A 93 3.70 0.55 19.76
N ASP A 94 5.01 0.33 19.66
CA ASP A 94 5.97 0.31 20.80
C ASP A 94 6.40 1.72 21.27
N ASP A 95 6.00 2.78 20.57
CA ASP A 95 6.22 4.15 21.00
C ASP A 95 5.54 4.40 22.36
N SER A 96 6.21 5.08 23.28
CA SER A 96 5.70 5.33 24.63
C SER A 96 4.32 6.00 24.67
N VAL A 97 4.01 6.89 23.71
CA VAL A 97 2.70 7.53 23.61
C VAL A 97 1.64 6.51 23.18
N MET A 98 1.98 5.64 22.23
CA MET A 98 1.08 4.59 21.77
C MET A 98 0.82 3.54 22.84
N GLN A 99 1.85 3.10 23.56
CA GLN A 99 1.72 2.15 24.66
C GLN A 99 0.75 2.65 25.75
N LYS A 100 0.86 3.93 26.15
CA LYS A 100 -0.08 4.52 27.12
C LYS A 100 -1.52 4.56 26.59
N ALA A 101 -1.69 4.92 25.32
CA ALA A 101 -3.01 4.95 24.69
C ALA A 101 -3.64 3.56 24.60
N LEU A 102 -2.86 2.53 24.22
CA LEU A 102 -3.31 1.14 24.14
C LEU A 102 -3.68 0.60 25.53
N VAL A 103 -2.87 0.87 26.55
CA VAL A 103 -3.17 0.49 27.95
C VAL A 103 -4.49 1.10 28.43
N HIS A 104 -4.76 2.37 28.09
CA HIS A 104 -6.05 3.00 28.39
C HIS A 104 -7.18 2.32 27.61
N LEU A 105 -7.07 2.24 26.28
CA LEU A 105 -8.12 1.74 25.41
C LEU A 105 -8.50 0.28 25.71
N ARG A 106 -7.57 -0.57 26.14
CA ARG A 106 -7.86 -1.97 26.54
C ARG A 106 -8.79 -2.08 27.75
N LYS A 107 -8.84 -1.05 28.60
CA LYS A 107 -9.74 -0.98 29.77
C LYS A 107 -11.14 -0.46 29.41
N VAL A 108 -11.30 0.09 28.20
CA VAL A 108 -12.54 0.70 27.76
C VAL A 108 -13.38 -0.34 27.02
N GLU A 109 -14.63 -0.48 27.45
CA GLU A 109 -15.68 -1.18 26.72
C GLU A 109 -16.65 -0.14 26.12
N PRO A 110 -16.40 0.32 24.88
CA PRO A 110 -17.17 1.41 24.32
C PRO A 110 -18.56 0.94 23.88
N THR A 111 -19.56 1.82 24.03
CA THR A 111 -20.94 1.58 23.62
C THR A 111 -21.45 2.59 22.59
N GLN A 112 -20.53 3.35 21.99
CA GLN A 112 -20.84 4.37 20.99
C GLN A 112 -20.17 4.05 19.65
N SER A 113 -20.91 4.14 18.55
CA SER A 113 -20.46 3.66 17.24
C SER A 113 -19.12 4.23 16.78
N TYR A 114 -18.88 5.53 17.01
CA TYR A 114 -17.59 6.15 16.70
C TYR A 114 -16.45 5.53 17.50
N THR A 115 -16.61 5.45 18.83
CA THR A 115 -15.56 4.95 19.71
C THR A 115 -15.29 3.46 19.48
N VAL A 116 -16.34 2.65 19.29
CA VAL A 116 -16.18 1.21 18.99
C VAL A 116 -15.43 1.02 17.68
N ALA A 117 -15.82 1.74 16.62
CA ALA A 117 -15.15 1.67 15.33
C ALA A 117 -13.68 2.12 15.39
N LEU A 118 -13.41 3.27 16.01
CA LEU A 118 -12.06 3.81 16.14
C LEU A 118 -11.17 2.90 17.00
N GLN A 119 -11.68 2.39 18.12
CA GLN A 119 -10.95 1.44 18.96
C GLN A 119 -10.63 0.16 18.17
N THR A 120 -11.56 -0.32 17.35
CA THR A 120 -11.33 -1.45 16.43
C THR A 120 -10.19 -1.16 15.46
N MET A 121 -10.21 0.02 14.82
CA MET A 121 -9.14 0.44 13.90
C MET A 121 -7.77 0.48 14.61
N VAL A 122 -7.72 1.02 15.83
CA VAL A 122 -6.48 1.09 16.64
C VAL A 122 -5.94 -0.31 16.92
N PHE A 123 -6.75 -1.23 17.44
CA PHE A 123 -6.30 -2.58 17.75
C PHE A 123 -5.88 -3.37 16.51
N CYS A 124 -6.60 -3.21 15.40
CA CYS A 124 -6.24 -3.84 14.13
C CYS A 124 -4.88 -3.34 13.61
N ALA A 125 -4.58 -2.05 13.76
CA ALA A 125 -3.33 -1.45 13.30
C ALA A 125 -2.15 -1.68 14.25
N ALA A 126 -2.40 -1.73 15.56
CA ALA A 126 -1.33 -1.78 16.56
C ALA A 126 -0.94 -3.21 16.96
N SER A 127 -1.93 -4.07 17.18
CA SER A 127 -1.74 -5.29 17.97
C SER A 127 -2.84 -6.34 17.71
N PRO A 128 -3.13 -6.70 16.44
CA PRO A 128 -4.29 -7.53 16.10
C PRO A 128 -4.27 -8.91 16.76
N LYS A 129 -3.10 -9.51 16.98
CA LYS A 129 -2.98 -10.81 17.67
C LYS A 129 -3.23 -10.69 19.18
N GLU A 130 -2.68 -9.67 19.83
CA GLU A 130 -2.81 -9.47 21.28
C GLU A 130 -4.23 -9.05 21.66
N ASP A 131 -4.82 -8.14 20.87
CA ASP A 131 -6.14 -7.57 21.12
C ASP A 131 -7.27 -8.31 20.37
N ALA A 132 -7.02 -9.56 19.93
CA ALA A 132 -7.94 -10.32 19.08
C ALA A 132 -9.34 -10.45 19.69
N GLU A 133 -9.46 -10.71 21.00
CA GLU A 133 -10.76 -10.80 21.67
C GLU A 133 -11.48 -9.45 21.74
N LEU A 134 -10.75 -8.35 21.92
CA LEU A 134 -11.33 -7.00 21.91
C LEU A 134 -11.80 -6.60 20.52
N ILE A 135 -11.06 -6.99 19.48
CA ILE A 135 -11.48 -6.79 18.08
C ILE A 135 -12.76 -7.59 17.80
N ARG A 136 -12.81 -8.88 18.15
CA ARG A 136 -14.02 -9.71 17.95
C ARG A 136 -15.22 -9.18 18.74
N ARG A 137 -15.01 -8.75 19.99
CA ARG A 137 -16.05 -8.08 20.79
C ARG A 137 -16.60 -6.85 20.07
N ASN A 138 -15.71 -5.99 19.57
CA ASN A 138 -16.13 -4.76 18.90
C ASN A 138 -16.81 -5.04 17.55
N VAL A 139 -16.32 -5.99 16.76
CA VAL A 139 -17.00 -6.43 15.52
C VAL A 139 -18.40 -6.93 15.84
N ALA A 140 -18.55 -7.84 16.81
CA ALA A 140 -19.86 -8.35 17.23
C ALA A 140 -20.79 -7.23 17.73
N TRP A 141 -20.24 -6.25 18.44
CA TRP A 141 -21.00 -5.07 18.85
C TRP A 141 -21.48 -4.25 17.63
N ILE A 142 -20.60 -3.99 16.66
CA ILE A 142 -20.94 -3.22 15.46
C ILE A 142 -22.02 -3.97 14.66
N GLU A 143 -21.87 -5.26 14.43
CA GLU A 143 -22.88 -6.06 13.72
C GLU A 143 -24.24 -6.05 14.42
N LYS A 144 -24.24 -6.19 15.75
CA LYS A 144 -25.45 -6.11 16.57
C LYS A 144 -26.09 -4.72 16.54
N ALA A 145 -25.30 -3.66 16.44
CA ALA A 145 -25.77 -2.27 16.39
C ALA A 145 -26.34 -1.85 15.04
N GLN A 146 -26.19 -2.68 13.99
CA GLN A 146 -26.73 -2.37 12.67
C GLN A 146 -28.26 -2.44 12.69
N VAL A 147 -28.92 -1.38 12.21
CA VAL A 147 -30.38 -1.29 12.19
C VAL A 147 -30.96 -2.40 11.32
N ALA A 148 -31.81 -3.25 11.91
CA ALA A 148 -32.37 -4.42 11.24
C ALA A 148 -33.61 -4.12 10.37
N GLU A 149 -34.38 -3.09 10.71
CA GLU A 149 -35.69 -2.82 10.13
C GLU A 149 -35.96 -1.33 9.89
N GLY A 150 -36.98 -1.05 9.07
CA GLY A 150 -37.41 0.31 8.76
C GLY A 150 -36.57 0.99 7.69
N LYS A 151 -36.82 2.28 7.48
CA LYS A 151 -36.24 3.06 6.37
C LYS A 151 -34.72 3.23 6.44
N THR A 152 -34.14 3.05 7.62
CA THR A 152 -32.69 3.13 7.83
C THR A 152 -32.05 1.76 8.06
N ARG A 153 -32.73 0.67 7.64
CA ARG A 153 -32.15 -0.68 7.66
C ARG A 153 -30.77 -0.68 7.01
N GLY A 154 -29.80 -1.26 7.71
CA GLY A 154 -28.40 -1.36 7.29
C GLY A 154 -27.50 -0.20 7.71
N ALA A 155 -28.05 0.89 8.25
CA ALA A 155 -27.30 1.97 8.87
C ALA A 155 -26.98 1.69 10.36
N TRP A 156 -26.18 2.56 10.96
CA TRP A 156 -25.88 2.60 12.39
C TRP A 156 -26.32 3.90 13.01
N SER A 157 -26.61 3.88 14.31
CA SER A 157 -26.87 5.10 15.11
C SER A 157 -25.75 5.32 16.12
N TYR A 158 -25.91 6.25 17.06
CA TYR A 158 -24.87 6.54 18.05
C TYR A 158 -24.65 5.41 19.08
N GLY A 159 -25.58 4.46 19.23
CA GLY A 159 -25.44 3.28 20.07
C GLY A 159 -26.47 2.20 19.75
N LEU A 160 -26.52 1.12 20.55
CA LEU A 160 -27.38 -0.05 20.31
C LEU A 160 -28.90 0.26 20.27
N ASN A 161 -29.36 1.23 21.07
CA ASN A 161 -30.79 1.50 21.26
C ASN A 161 -31.12 2.97 20.95
N HIS A 162 -31.23 3.33 19.68
CA HIS A 162 -31.62 4.69 19.24
C HIS A 162 -32.91 4.68 18.40
N GLY A 163 -33.88 3.86 18.81
CA GLY A 163 -35.22 3.83 18.20
C GLY A 163 -35.25 3.44 16.73
N GLY A 164 -34.25 2.66 16.26
CA GLY A 164 -34.15 2.22 14.87
C GLY A 164 -33.88 3.34 13.85
N ARG A 165 -33.41 4.51 14.29
CA ARG A 165 -33.02 5.63 13.41
C ARG A 165 -31.52 5.63 13.20
N GLY A 166 -31.09 5.02 12.11
CA GLY A 166 -29.73 5.07 11.63
C GLY A 166 -29.36 6.43 11.05
N ASP A 167 -28.05 6.69 11.03
CA ASP A 167 -27.42 7.94 10.63
C ASP A 167 -26.21 7.63 9.72
N GLY A 168 -26.07 8.38 8.63
CA GLY A 168 -25.01 8.16 7.65
C GLY A 168 -23.58 8.35 8.19
N SER A 169 -23.39 9.20 9.20
CA SER A 169 -22.07 9.47 9.78
C SER A 169 -21.64 8.39 10.78
N CYS A 170 -22.58 7.86 11.58
CA CYS A 170 -22.34 6.66 12.39
C CYS A 170 -22.05 5.46 11.49
N SER A 171 -22.83 5.30 10.41
CA SER A 171 -22.66 4.22 9.43
C SER A 171 -21.29 4.24 8.76
N ARG A 172 -20.79 5.44 8.41
CA ARG A 172 -19.44 5.62 7.87
C ARG A 172 -18.37 5.03 8.79
N PHE A 173 -18.41 5.36 10.08
CA PHE A 173 -17.41 4.87 11.02
C PHE A 173 -17.55 3.37 11.30
N ALA A 174 -18.78 2.87 11.44
CA ALA A 174 -19.01 1.43 11.56
C ALA A 174 -18.36 0.66 10.39
N VAL A 175 -18.56 1.12 9.15
CA VAL A 175 -17.93 0.55 7.96
C VAL A 175 -16.40 0.63 8.03
N LEU A 176 -15.82 1.75 8.48
CA LEU A 176 -14.35 1.86 8.64
C LEU A 176 -13.79 0.86 9.66
N GLY A 177 -14.47 0.68 10.80
CA GLY A 177 -14.08 -0.29 11.83
C GLY A 177 -14.14 -1.73 11.33
N LEU A 178 -15.24 -2.11 10.67
CA LEU A 178 -15.41 -3.44 10.08
C LEU A 178 -14.41 -3.69 8.94
N HIS A 179 -14.14 -2.67 8.12
CA HIS A 179 -13.15 -2.75 7.06
C HIS A 179 -11.74 -3.00 7.63
N ALA A 180 -11.35 -2.27 8.68
CA ALA A 180 -10.08 -2.50 9.37
C ALA A 180 -10.00 -3.92 9.96
N ALA A 181 -11.08 -4.41 10.59
CA ALA A 181 -11.14 -5.77 11.11
C ALA A 181 -10.98 -6.84 10.02
N LYS A 182 -11.70 -6.71 8.90
CA LYS A 182 -11.59 -7.67 7.78
C LYS A 182 -10.20 -7.62 7.13
N LYS A 183 -9.59 -6.43 7.00
CA LYS A 183 -8.18 -6.29 6.56
C LYS A 183 -7.19 -6.95 7.52
N ALA A 184 -7.47 -6.94 8.82
CA ALA A 184 -6.65 -7.60 9.84
C ALA A 184 -6.93 -9.12 9.97
N GLY A 185 -7.77 -9.69 9.10
CA GLY A 185 -8.06 -11.13 9.07
C GLY A 185 -9.19 -11.57 10.01
N PHE A 186 -9.97 -10.63 10.56
CA PHE A 186 -11.13 -10.97 11.39
C PHE A 186 -12.38 -11.17 10.53
N GLU A 187 -13.20 -12.13 10.94
CA GLU A 187 -14.47 -12.38 10.26
C GLU A 187 -15.49 -11.28 10.52
N VAL A 188 -16.20 -10.91 9.45
CA VAL A 188 -17.35 -9.99 9.45
C VAL A 188 -18.41 -10.65 8.59
N GLN A 189 -19.64 -10.73 9.09
CA GLN A 189 -20.76 -11.40 8.45
C GLN A 189 -21.03 -10.80 7.06
N ALA A 190 -21.15 -11.65 6.04
CA ALA A 190 -21.50 -11.23 4.68
C ALA A 190 -22.81 -10.42 4.64
N GLU A 191 -23.77 -10.78 5.51
CA GLU A 191 -25.04 -10.06 5.64
C GLU A 191 -24.86 -8.61 6.11
N THR A 192 -23.86 -8.32 6.94
CA THR A 192 -23.53 -6.96 7.36
C THR A 192 -23.17 -6.10 6.15
N TRP A 193 -22.35 -6.64 5.24
CA TRP A 193 -21.97 -5.97 3.99
C TRP A 193 -23.13 -5.83 3.00
N ARG A 194 -24.01 -6.85 2.89
CA ARG A 194 -25.24 -6.74 2.08
C ARG A 194 -26.12 -5.61 2.56
N ARG A 195 -26.32 -5.50 3.88
CA ARG A 195 -27.09 -4.41 4.49
C ARG A 195 -26.46 -3.03 4.27
N VAL A 196 -25.12 -2.92 4.26
CA VAL A 196 -24.42 -1.68 3.86
C VAL A 196 -24.76 -1.33 2.41
N SER A 197 -24.65 -2.29 1.48
CA SER A 197 -25.02 -2.13 0.08
C SER A 197 -26.48 -1.68 -0.06
N ASP A 198 -27.41 -2.41 0.54
CA ASP A 198 -28.84 -2.14 0.49
C ASP A 198 -29.18 -0.73 0.99
N TYR A 199 -28.61 -0.35 2.13
CA TYR A 199 -28.85 0.96 2.75
C TYR A 199 -28.47 2.09 1.79
N TRP A 200 -27.23 2.08 1.28
CA TRP A 200 -26.75 3.16 0.43
C TRP A 200 -27.43 3.14 -0.94
N LEU A 201 -27.75 1.97 -1.52
CA LEU A 201 -28.52 1.92 -2.76
C LEU A 201 -29.93 2.48 -2.58
N THR A 202 -30.62 2.10 -1.50
CA THR A 202 -32.02 2.51 -1.25
C THR A 202 -32.13 3.97 -0.80
N ALA A 203 -31.15 4.49 -0.05
CA ALA A 203 -31.14 5.85 0.45
C ALA A 203 -30.63 6.88 -0.58
N GLN A 204 -30.19 6.46 -1.76
CA GLN A 204 -29.66 7.36 -2.79
C GLN A 204 -30.77 8.23 -3.37
N LYS A 205 -30.52 9.55 -3.45
CA LYS A 205 -31.47 10.52 -4.00
C LYS A 205 -31.37 10.62 -5.52
N ASP A 206 -32.32 11.30 -6.14
CA ASP A 206 -32.39 11.47 -7.60
C ASP A 206 -31.10 12.04 -8.21
N GLN A 207 -30.51 13.04 -7.54
CA GLN A 207 -29.24 13.67 -7.93
C GLN A 207 -27.99 12.83 -7.57
N GLY A 208 -28.17 11.59 -7.14
CA GLY A 208 -27.10 10.63 -6.82
C GLY A 208 -26.46 10.79 -5.44
N GLY A 209 -26.74 11.86 -4.72
CA GLY A 209 -26.16 12.10 -3.40
C GLY A 209 -26.97 11.50 -2.23
N TRP A 210 -26.41 11.62 -1.03
CA TRP A 210 -26.99 11.11 0.21
C TRP A 210 -27.08 12.19 1.30
N GLY A 211 -28.08 12.03 2.18
CA GLY A 211 -28.24 12.80 3.41
C GLY A 211 -27.85 11.99 4.65
N TYR A 212 -27.97 12.61 5.83
CA TYR A 212 -27.73 11.91 7.11
C TYR A 212 -28.77 10.81 7.38
N THR A 213 -29.99 11.02 6.88
CA THR A 213 -31.05 10.02 6.81
C THR A 213 -31.61 10.01 5.38
N PRO A 214 -32.37 8.97 4.98
CA PRO A 214 -33.04 8.94 3.68
C PRO A 214 -33.91 10.19 3.43
N GLU A 215 -34.57 10.70 4.48
CA GLU A 215 -35.41 11.89 4.43
C GLU A 215 -34.63 13.21 4.39
N ALA A 216 -33.46 13.30 5.04
CA ALA A 216 -32.67 14.52 5.11
C ALA A 216 -32.12 14.93 3.74
N GLY A 217 -31.91 16.22 3.48
CA GLY A 217 -31.34 16.72 2.21
C GLY A 217 -29.93 16.17 1.90
N THR A 218 -29.55 16.18 0.62
CA THR A 218 -28.21 15.78 0.17
C THR A 218 -27.12 16.63 0.83
N THR A 219 -26.08 16.01 1.35
CA THR A 219 -24.89 16.69 1.87
C THR A 219 -23.61 16.12 1.24
N PRO A 220 -22.54 16.92 1.07
CA PRO A 220 -21.28 16.42 0.51
C PRO A 220 -20.65 15.31 1.37
N THR A 221 -20.67 15.48 2.69
CA THR A 221 -20.08 14.51 3.63
C THR A 221 -20.77 13.15 3.58
N MET A 222 -22.10 13.12 3.59
CA MET A 222 -22.85 11.87 3.51
C MET A 222 -22.80 11.28 2.10
N THR A 223 -22.66 12.12 1.07
CA THR A 223 -22.46 11.62 -0.29
C THR A 223 -21.13 10.88 -0.44
N LEU A 224 -20.05 11.45 0.10
CA LEU A 224 -18.74 10.79 0.16
C LEU A 224 -18.77 9.53 1.04
N ALA A 225 -19.52 9.55 2.15
CA ALA A 225 -19.74 8.36 2.97
C ALA A 225 -20.45 7.24 2.20
N GLY A 226 -21.47 7.57 1.40
CA GLY A 226 -22.18 6.60 0.56
C GLY A 226 -21.28 5.98 -0.51
N VAL A 227 -20.49 6.80 -1.19
CA VAL A 227 -19.49 6.30 -2.17
C VAL A 227 -18.49 5.36 -1.49
N ALA A 228 -17.91 5.75 -0.35
CA ALA A 228 -16.97 4.91 0.38
C ALA A 228 -17.63 3.63 0.92
N GLY A 229 -18.88 3.71 1.37
CA GLY A 229 -19.65 2.57 1.87
C GLY A 229 -19.93 1.53 0.80
N LEU A 230 -20.41 1.97 -0.37
CA LEU A 230 -20.63 1.11 -1.54
C LEU A 230 -19.32 0.50 -2.06
N ALA A 231 -18.26 1.31 -2.15
CA ALA A 231 -16.94 0.83 -2.53
C ALA A 231 -16.44 -0.26 -1.57
N THR A 232 -16.62 -0.07 -0.26
CA THR A 232 -16.24 -1.06 0.75
C THR A 232 -17.09 -2.33 0.63
N ALA A 233 -18.40 -2.20 0.37
CA ALA A 233 -19.28 -3.35 0.19
C ALA A 233 -18.87 -4.18 -1.05
N ASN A 234 -18.51 -3.55 -2.17
CA ASN A 234 -17.95 -4.23 -3.34
C ASN A 234 -16.73 -5.09 -2.97
N ARG A 235 -15.89 -4.62 -2.03
CA ARG A 235 -14.68 -5.34 -1.59
C ARG A 235 -14.95 -6.67 -0.89
N TYR A 236 -16.15 -6.87 -0.36
CA TYR A 236 -16.46 -8.01 0.49
C TYR A 236 -17.71 -8.79 0.05
N LEU A 237 -18.42 -8.31 -0.96
CA LEU A 237 -19.53 -9.01 -1.58
C LEU A 237 -19.11 -9.67 -2.90
N PRO A 238 -19.78 -10.76 -3.31
CA PRO A 238 -19.56 -11.37 -4.62
C PRO A 238 -19.79 -10.39 -5.77
N ASN A 239 -19.12 -10.62 -6.89
CA ASN A 239 -19.37 -9.90 -8.13
C ASN A 239 -20.66 -10.40 -8.80
N ASP A 240 -21.72 -9.61 -8.71
CA ASP A 240 -23.05 -9.92 -9.23
C ASP A 240 -23.71 -8.73 -9.94
N GLU A 241 -24.99 -8.83 -10.34
CA GLU A 241 -25.72 -7.69 -10.92
C GLU A 241 -25.80 -6.50 -9.97
N GLN A 242 -25.84 -6.74 -8.65
CA GLN A 242 -25.82 -5.65 -7.69
C GLN A 242 -24.48 -4.92 -7.69
N THR A 243 -23.36 -5.55 -8.06
CA THR A 243 -22.06 -4.85 -8.22
C THR A 243 -22.17 -3.75 -9.26
N LYS A 244 -22.81 -4.02 -10.40
CA LYS A 244 -23.05 -2.99 -11.43
C LYS A 244 -23.91 -1.85 -10.90
N ALA A 245 -24.94 -2.17 -10.11
CA ALA A 245 -25.79 -1.16 -9.47
C ALA A 245 -25.01 -0.30 -8.46
N ARG A 246 -24.14 -0.91 -7.65
CA ARG A 246 -23.25 -0.21 -6.70
C ARG A 246 -22.27 0.69 -7.43
N ASP A 247 -21.61 0.22 -8.48
CA ASP A 247 -20.67 1.00 -9.29
C ASP A 247 -21.36 2.20 -9.94
N ALA A 248 -22.55 1.99 -10.53
CA ALA A 248 -23.34 3.07 -11.10
C ALA A 248 -23.76 4.10 -10.03
N ALA A 249 -24.19 3.63 -8.85
CA ALA A 249 -24.56 4.50 -7.74
C ALA A 249 -23.36 5.32 -7.22
N MET A 250 -22.16 4.75 -7.14
CA MET A 250 -20.93 5.45 -6.73
C MET A 250 -20.56 6.59 -7.70
N LEU A 251 -20.80 6.41 -8.99
CA LEU A 251 -20.46 7.41 -10.02
C LEU A 251 -21.54 8.48 -10.20
N LYS A 252 -22.80 8.17 -9.90
CA LYS A 252 -23.94 9.08 -10.05
C LYS A 252 -23.76 10.49 -9.43
N PRO A 253 -23.16 10.67 -8.23
CA PRO A 253 -22.96 12.01 -7.65
C PRO A 253 -21.77 12.80 -8.22
N SER A 254 -21.04 12.31 -9.23
CA SER A 254 -19.76 12.91 -9.67
C SER A 254 -19.86 14.42 -9.98
N SER A 255 -20.87 14.85 -10.75
CA SER A 255 -21.07 16.27 -11.07
C SER A 255 -21.51 17.12 -9.88
N TYR A 256 -22.16 16.51 -8.88
CA TYR A 256 -22.47 17.18 -7.62
C TYR A 256 -21.20 17.35 -6.78
N LEU A 257 -20.40 16.29 -6.64
CA LEU A 257 -19.15 16.31 -5.88
C LEU A 257 -18.11 17.25 -6.50
N GLU A 258 -18.00 17.32 -7.82
CA GLU A 258 -17.13 18.27 -8.52
C GLU A 258 -17.40 19.73 -8.09
N LYS A 259 -18.66 20.09 -7.87
CA LYS A 259 -19.07 21.44 -7.41
C LYS A 259 -18.88 21.62 -5.91
N MET A 260 -19.11 20.57 -5.12
CA MET A 260 -19.15 20.67 -3.66
C MET A 260 -17.79 20.47 -2.98
N ILE A 261 -16.86 19.71 -3.59
CA ILE A 261 -15.53 19.47 -3.02
C ILE A 261 -14.77 20.79 -2.77
N PRO A 262 -14.73 21.75 -3.71
CA PRO A 262 -14.08 23.04 -3.48
C PRO A 262 -14.66 23.84 -2.30
N GLU A 263 -15.92 23.58 -1.94
CA GLU A 263 -16.66 24.27 -0.87
C GLU A 263 -16.52 23.58 0.49
N LEU A 264 -15.97 22.36 0.56
CA LEU A 264 -15.79 21.60 1.82
C LEU A 264 -15.05 22.38 2.93
N PRO A 265 -14.05 23.22 2.65
CA PRO A 265 -13.37 23.99 3.70
C PRO A 265 -14.29 25.00 4.43
N LYS A 266 -15.42 25.37 3.82
CA LYS A 266 -16.42 26.25 4.45
C LYS A 266 -17.43 25.45 5.29
N ALA A 267 -17.40 24.13 5.22
CA ALA A 267 -18.29 23.28 6.01
C ALA A 267 -17.97 23.42 7.50
N THR A 268 -18.99 23.22 8.34
CA THR A 268 -18.82 23.19 9.80
C THR A 268 -17.78 22.17 10.21
N PHE A 269 -17.78 20.96 9.61
CA PHE A 269 -16.83 19.88 9.89
C PHE A 269 -15.93 19.63 8.68
N ALA A 270 -15.03 20.58 8.41
CA ALA A 270 -14.24 20.61 7.18
C ALA A 270 -13.22 19.47 7.13
N LEU A 271 -12.50 19.20 8.22
CA LEU A 271 -11.45 18.17 8.24
C LEU A 271 -12.06 16.76 8.21
N TYR A 272 -13.17 16.57 8.92
CA TYR A 272 -14.01 15.38 8.79
C TYR A 272 -14.48 15.16 7.35
N ALA A 273 -14.89 16.22 6.65
CA ALA A 273 -15.31 16.14 5.26
C ALA A 273 -14.15 15.77 4.32
N LEU A 274 -12.96 16.33 4.53
CA LEU A 274 -11.75 15.96 3.79
C LEU A 274 -11.35 14.51 4.03
N HIS A 275 -11.48 13.99 5.25
CA HIS A 275 -11.28 12.56 5.51
C HIS A 275 -12.37 11.69 4.86
N SER A 276 -13.60 12.20 4.71
CA SER A 276 -14.65 11.50 3.94
C SER A 276 -14.30 11.43 2.45
N LEU A 277 -13.78 12.52 1.90
CA LEU A 277 -13.31 12.62 0.53
C LEU A 277 -12.16 11.63 0.26
N GLU A 278 -11.19 11.61 1.16
CA GLU A 278 -10.03 10.74 1.04
C GLU A 278 -10.42 9.26 1.10
N ARG A 279 -11.33 8.84 2.00
CA ARG A 279 -11.82 7.45 2.05
C ARG A 279 -12.61 7.07 0.81
N ALA A 280 -13.45 7.96 0.28
CA ALA A 280 -14.19 7.71 -0.96
C ALA A 280 -13.23 7.55 -2.15
N GLY A 281 -12.20 8.38 -2.21
CA GLY A 281 -11.16 8.32 -3.23
C GLY A 281 -10.33 7.03 -3.16
N HIS A 282 -9.73 6.73 -2.00
CA HIS A 282 -8.81 5.60 -1.86
C HIS A 282 -9.50 4.24 -1.85
N VAL A 283 -10.64 4.08 -1.16
CA VAL A 283 -11.35 2.78 -1.13
C VAL A 283 -12.07 2.53 -2.46
N GLY A 284 -12.61 3.59 -3.08
CA GLY A 284 -13.30 3.51 -4.37
C GLY A 284 -12.36 3.45 -5.58
N GLY A 285 -11.05 3.63 -5.40
CA GLY A 285 -10.11 3.74 -6.52
C GLY A 285 -10.39 4.95 -7.42
N ILE A 286 -11.03 6.00 -6.87
CA ILE A 286 -11.44 7.19 -7.61
C ILE A 286 -10.29 8.20 -7.55
N THR A 287 -9.67 8.49 -8.68
CA THR A 287 -8.60 9.47 -8.78
C THR A 287 -9.12 10.89 -9.03
N GLN A 288 -10.33 11.03 -9.57
CA GLN A 288 -10.96 12.31 -9.89
C GLN A 288 -12.47 12.29 -9.63
N PHE A 289 -13.01 13.39 -9.13
CA PHE A 289 -14.46 13.63 -9.07
C PHE A 289 -14.80 14.70 -10.11
N GLY A 290 -15.37 14.28 -11.24
CA GLY A 290 -15.45 15.15 -12.42
C GLY A 290 -14.05 15.45 -12.95
N GLN A 291 -13.71 16.72 -13.17
CA GLN A 291 -12.37 17.16 -13.57
C GLN A 291 -11.42 17.46 -12.40
N LEU A 292 -11.90 17.33 -11.17
CA LEU A 292 -11.14 17.72 -9.98
C LEU A 292 -10.23 16.59 -9.50
N ASP A 293 -8.92 16.85 -9.48
CA ASP A 293 -7.94 16.07 -8.72
C ASP A 293 -8.10 16.38 -7.22
N TRP A 294 -8.95 15.60 -6.57
CA TRP A 294 -9.35 15.82 -5.18
C TRP A 294 -8.18 15.68 -4.21
N LYS A 295 -7.20 14.80 -4.51
CA LYS A 295 -6.08 14.52 -3.61
C LYS A 295 -5.09 15.68 -3.63
N ALA A 296 -4.76 16.14 -4.83
CA ALA A 296 -3.97 17.34 -5.05
C ALA A 296 -4.54 18.57 -4.32
N ASP A 297 -5.86 18.75 -4.41
CA ASP A 297 -6.57 19.86 -3.79
C ASP A 297 -6.60 19.75 -2.26
N ALA A 298 -6.95 18.58 -1.72
CA ALA A 298 -6.99 18.33 -0.28
C ALA A 298 -5.62 18.52 0.39
N ILE A 299 -4.55 17.96 -0.20
CA ILE A 299 -3.18 18.13 0.33
C ILE A 299 -2.77 19.60 0.35
N LYS A 300 -2.99 20.31 -0.76
CA LYS A 300 -2.64 21.74 -0.86
C LYS A 300 -3.31 22.53 0.27
N ARG A 301 -4.61 22.33 0.49
CA ARG A 301 -5.36 23.03 1.54
C ARG A 301 -4.83 22.73 2.94
N LEU A 302 -4.50 21.48 3.22
CA LEU A 302 -3.94 21.11 4.52
C LEU A 302 -2.57 21.76 4.76
N LEU A 303 -1.72 21.85 3.73
CA LEU A 303 -0.44 22.56 3.85
C LEU A 303 -0.63 24.05 4.12
N GLU A 304 -1.59 24.69 3.45
CA GLU A 304 -1.85 26.14 3.58
C GLU A 304 -2.52 26.53 4.91
N THR A 305 -3.16 25.57 5.60
CA THR A 305 -3.96 25.83 6.81
C THR A 305 -3.35 25.29 8.10
N GLN A 306 -2.18 24.64 8.04
CA GLN A 306 -1.50 24.16 9.24
C GLN A 306 -1.01 25.34 10.08
N HIS A 307 -1.32 25.33 11.38
CA HIS A 307 -0.83 26.31 12.33
C HIS A 307 0.68 26.13 12.62
N PRO A 308 1.39 27.19 13.07
CA PRO A 308 2.81 27.09 13.41
C PRO A 308 3.15 26.03 14.47
N ASN A 309 2.21 25.74 15.38
CA ASN A 309 2.36 24.70 16.40
C ASN A 309 2.18 23.26 15.85
N GLY A 310 1.94 23.09 14.55
CA GLY A 310 1.74 21.81 13.88
C GLY A 310 0.30 21.32 13.80
N SER A 311 -0.66 22.01 14.41
CA SER A 311 -2.06 21.60 14.39
C SER A 311 -2.84 22.09 13.19
N TRP A 312 -4.01 21.49 13.02
CA TRP A 312 -5.13 22.06 12.27
C TRP A 312 -6.29 22.33 13.21
N LYS A 313 -7.20 23.20 12.80
CA LYS A 313 -8.40 23.54 13.58
C LYS A 313 -9.60 23.70 12.65
N GLY A 314 -10.75 23.18 13.06
CA GLY A 314 -12.01 23.41 12.38
C GLY A 314 -12.60 24.80 12.66
N SER A 315 -13.68 25.13 11.97
CA SER A 315 -14.39 26.41 12.15
C SER A 315 -15.25 26.46 13.43
N ASN A 316 -15.47 25.32 14.08
CA ASN A 316 -16.33 25.19 15.26
C ASN A 316 -15.59 24.53 16.45
N THR A 317 -16.18 24.60 17.65
CA THR A 317 -15.57 24.10 18.90
C THR A 317 -15.55 22.57 19.01
N THR A 318 -16.40 21.87 18.27
CA THR A 318 -16.49 20.39 18.23
C THR A 318 -15.37 19.80 17.39
N GLU A 319 -15.00 20.43 16.26
CA GLU A 319 -13.81 20.06 15.47
C GLU A 319 -12.57 20.80 16.01
N ASN A 320 -12.27 20.56 17.29
CA ASN A 320 -11.14 21.16 17.99
C ASN A 320 -9.78 20.73 17.41
N GLU A 321 -8.68 21.31 17.90
CA GLU A 321 -7.36 21.06 17.31
C GLU A 321 -6.93 19.59 17.34
N LEU A 322 -7.36 18.80 18.34
CA LEU A 322 -7.03 17.38 18.43
C LEU A 322 -7.75 16.56 17.35
N ILE A 323 -9.05 16.79 17.22
CA ILE A 323 -9.90 16.10 16.22
C ILE A 323 -9.49 16.52 14.80
N ALA A 324 -9.35 17.83 14.57
CA ALA A 324 -8.94 18.39 13.29
C ALA A 324 -7.56 17.88 12.86
N THR A 325 -6.57 17.91 13.75
CA THR A 325 -5.22 17.40 13.46
C THR A 325 -5.23 15.90 13.18
N SER A 326 -6.04 15.14 13.91
CA SER A 326 -6.17 13.69 13.66
C SER A 326 -6.73 13.40 12.25
N PHE A 327 -7.79 14.10 11.83
CA PHE A 327 -8.30 13.96 10.46
C PHE A 327 -7.32 14.46 9.40
N ALA A 328 -6.61 15.57 9.64
CA ALA A 328 -5.58 16.06 8.72
C ALA A 328 -4.48 15.01 8.52
N LEU A 329 -4.00 14.38 9.59
CA LEU A 329 -3.04 13.27 9.50
C LEU A 329 -3.61 12.09 8.73
N LEU A 330 -4.84 11.66 9.01
CA LEU A 330 -5.49 10.57 8.28
C LEU A 330 -5.61 10.86 6.77
N VAL A 331 -5.82 12.13 6.38
CA VAL A 331 -5.86 12.54 4.97
C VAL A 331 -4.46 12.55 4.35
N LEU A 332 -3.48 13.19 5.01
CA LEU A 332 -2.11 13.34 4.49
C LEU A 332 -1.38 12.00 4.36
N THR A 333 -1.72 11.03 5.20
CA THR A 333 -1.08 9.71 5.27
C THR A 333 -1.90 8.62 4.58
N GLY A 334 -3.11 8.94 4.12
CA GLY A 334 -3.99 8.02 3.43
C GLY A 334 -3.34 7.46 2.17
N GLN A 335 -3.48 6.14 1.98
CA GLN A 335 -2.97 5.43 0.82
C GLN A 335 -4.12 4.80 0.02
N PRO A 336 -3.98 4.70 -1.31
CA PRO A 336 -4.91 3.93 -2.13
C PRO A 336 -5.01 2.49 -1.64
N GLU A 337 -6.21 1.93 -1.64
CA GLU A 337 -6.39 0.52 -1.32
C GLU A 337 -6.08 -0.32 -2.57
N PRO A 338 -5.38 -1.47 -2.44
CA PRO A 338 -5.14 -2.37 -3.57
C PRO A 338 -6.45 -2.73 -4.27
N LYS A 339 -6.44 -2.85 -5.60
CA LYS A 339 -7.61 -3.35 -6.33
C LYS A 339 -7.92 -4.76 -5.85
N GLN A 340 -9.21 -5.08 -5.74
CA GLN A 340 -9.70 -6.35 -5.23
C GLN A 340 -9.30 -7.46 -6.20
N ASP A 341 -8.40 -8.34 -5.79
CA ASP A 341 -8.16 -9.61 -6.48
C ASP A 341 -9.41 -10.48 -6.29
N ALA A 342 -10.02 -10.92 -7.39
CA ALA A 342 -11.05 -11.95 -7.34
C ALA A 342 -10.40 -13.25 -6.85
N ARG A 343 -10.59 -13.65 -5.58
CA ARG A 343 -10.38 -15.05 -5.15
C ARG A 343 -10.91 -15.42 -3.76
N ALA A 344 -11.30 -16.70 -3.72
CA ALA A 344 -11.55 -17.59 -2.58
C ALA A 344 -12.90 -17.48 -1.88
N ASP A 345 -13.91 -18.14 -2.45
CA ASP A 345 -14.89 -18.91 -1.65
C ASP A 345 -15.15 -20.26 -2.34
N GLY A 346 -14.95 -21.33 -1.57
CA GLY A 346 -15.16 -22.70 -2.01
C GLY A 346 -16.65 -23.01 -2.11
N GLY A 347 -17.10 -23.35 -3.31
CA GLY A 347 -18.44 -23.86 -3.57
C GLY A 347 -18.49 -24.43 -4.98
N THR A 348 -18.50 -25.76 -5.09
CA THR A 348 -18.66 -26.47 -6.35
C THR A 348 -19.98 -26.09 -7.00
N SER A 349 -19.92 -25.25 -8.03
CA SER A 349 -21.00 -25.02 -8.98
C SER A 349 -20.39 -24.97 -10.37
N LYS A 350 -20.47 -26.10 -11.08
CA LYS A 350 -20.26 -26.15 -12.53
C LYS A 350 -21.33 -25.26 -13.17
N LEU A 351 -20.93 -24.18 -13.83
CA LEU A 351 -21.69 -23.55 -14.92
C LEU A 351 -20.78 -22.58 -15.69
N ASP A 352 -20.52 -23.01 -16.92
CA ASP A 352 -20.25 -22.27 -18.15
C ASP A 352 -19.18 -21.19 -18.17
N SER A 353 -17.99 -21.67 -18.53
CA SER A 353 -16.95 -20.96 -19.27
C SER A 353 -17.51 -20.32 -20.55
N ASN A 354 -17.66 -18.99 -20.56
CA ASN A 354 -17.17 -18.12 -21.64
C ASN A 354 -17.57 -16.67 -21.37
N GLN A 355 -16.61 -15.88 -20.89
CA GLN A 355 -16.29 -14.50 -21.30
C GLN A 355 -15.47 -13.80 -20.20
N ALA A 356 -14.20 -14.19 -20.09
CA ALA A 356 -13.14 -13.36 -19.54
C ALA A 356 -11.90 -13.61 -20.40
N VAL A 357 -11.24 -12.53 -20.83
CA VAL A 357 -10.06 -12.54 -21.71
C VAL A 357 -9.01 -13.50 -21.15
N GLY A 358 -8.72 -14.56 -21.90
CA GLY A 358 -8.01 -15.76 -21.44
C GLY A 358 -6.50 -15.56 -21.25
N ILE A 359 -5.98 -16.14 -20.15
CA ILE A 359 -4.64 -16.71 -20.13
C ILE A 359 -4.81 -18.12 -20.70
N THR A 360 -4.05 -18.48 -21.72
CA THR A 360 -4.12 -19.82 -22.29
C THR A 360 -3.35 -20.81 -21.41
N ASP A 361 -3.80 -22.06 -21.27
CA ASP A 361 -3.07 -23.12 -20.51
C ASP A 361 -1.60 -23.29 -20.96
N SER A 362 -1.31 -22.91 -22.21
CA SER A 362 0.02 -22.87 -22.82
C SER A 362 0.96 -21.84 -22.17
N GLU A 363 0.47 -20.65 -21.78
CA GLU A 363 1.30 -19.59 -21.20
C GLU A 363 1.74 -19.91 -19.77
N ALA A 364 0.85 -20.53 -18.99
CA ALA A 364 1.17 -21.00 -17.65
C ALA A 364 2.22 -22.12 -17.67
N GLN A 365 2.12 -23.04 -18.64
CA GLN A 365 3.13 -24.09 -18.83
C GLN A 365 4.50 -23.50 -19.20
N GLN A 366 4.55 -22.55 -20.14
CA GLN A 366 5.80 -21.89 -20.54
C GLN A 366 6.46 -21.11 -19.39
N ALA A 367 5.67 -20.47 -18.53
CA ALA A 367 6.19 -19.79 -17.34
C ALA A 367 6.81 -20.79 -16.35
N ALA A 368 6.17 -21.95 -16.14
CA ALA A 368 6.72 -23.01 -15.28
C ALA A 368 8.04 -23.57 -15.84
N GLU A 369 8.11 -23.84 -17.15
CA GLU A 369 9.33 -24.31 -17.82
C GLU A 369 10.49 -23.30 -17.70
N ALA A 370 10.19 -22.00 -17.79
CA ALA A 370 11.19 -20.95 -17.61
C ALA A 370 11.77 -20.92 -16.19
N VAL A 371 10.91 -21.07 -15.18
CA VAL A 371 11.34 -21.13 -13.78
C VAL A 371 12.16 -22.38 -13.50
N GLU A 372 11.82 -23.52 -14.12
CA GLU A 372 12.59 -24.75 -13.94
C GLU A 372 13.97 -24.65 -14.60
N ARG A 373 14.07 -24.08 -15.82
CA ARG A 373 15.38 -23.80 -16.44
C ARG A 373 16.24 -22.86 -15.60
N TRP A 374 15.63 -21.84 -14.98
CA TRP A 374 16.33 -20.98 -14.02
C TRP A 374 16.82 -21.77 -12.80
N ARG A 375 16.00 -22.67 -12.25
CA ARG A 375 16.40 -23.58 -11.16
C ARG A 375 17.60 -24.44 -11.54
N GLU A 376 17.53 -25.08 -12.69
CA GLU A 376 18.58 -25.96 -13.22
C GLU A 376 19.90 -25.20 -13.41
N SER A 377 19.85 -24.03 -14.08
CA SER A 377 21.02 -23.17 -14.22
C SER A 377 21.60 -22.81 -12.85
N THR A 378 20.77 -22.38 -11.91
CA THR A 378 21.26 -22.02 -10.57
C THR A 378 21.94 -23.19 -9.86
N ASN A 379 21.40 -24.40 -9.99
CA ASN A 379 21.99 -25.60 -9.40
C ASN A 379 23.32 -26.03 -10.06
N ARG A 380 23.53 -25.64 -11.33
CA ARG A 380 24.75 -25.92 -12.10
C ARG A 380 25.87 -24.92 -11.87
N LEU A 381 25.65 -23.85 -11.12
CA LEU A 381 26.68 -22.84 -10.84
C LEU A 381 27.75 -23.40 -9.89
N ALA A 382 29.01 -23.28 -10.28
CA ALA A 382 30.17 -23.44 -9.40
C ALA A 382 30.54 -22.09 -8.77
N SER A 383 30.54 -21.03 -9.57
CA SER A 383 30.72 -19.65 -9.10
C SER A 383 29.97 -18.66 -9.98
N TYR A 384 29.62 -17.52 -9.37
CA TYR A 384 28.99 -16.39 -10.07
C TYR A 384 29.56 -15.08 -9.52
N GLU A 385 30.08 -14.24 -10.40
CA GLU A 385 30.51 -12.88 -10.06
C GLU A 385 29.87 -11.89 -11.04
N ALA A 386 29.26 -10.82 -10.53
CA ALA A 386 28.73 -9.76 -11.39
C ALA A 386 28.86 -8.41 -10.70
N GLU A 387 28.99 -7.36 -11.53
CA GLU A 387 28.71 -6.01 -11.09
C GLU A 387 27.20 -5.77 -11.07
N PHE A 388 26.70 -4.88 -10.22
CA PHE A 388 25.29 -4.51 -10.27
C PHE A 388 25.08 -3.03 -10.00
N ASN A 389 23.96 -2.51 -10.47
CA ASN A 389 23.40 -1.24 -10.03
C ASN A 389 22.17 -1.49 -9.18
N ARG A 390 21.93 -0.62 -8.20
CA ARG A 390 20.69 -0.59 -7.42
C ARG A 390 20.08 0.80 -7.43
N TRP A 391 18.77 0.85 -7.67
CA TRP A 391 17.94 2.03 -7.43
C TRP A 391 16.86 1.66 -6.43
N GLU A 392 16.70 2.46 -5.40
CA GLU A 392 15.61 2.33 -4.43
C GLU A 392 14.78 3.61 -4.52
N TYR A 393 13.68 3.51 -5.27
CA TYR A 393 12.68 4.56 -5.40
C TYR A 393 11.76 4.53 -4.19
N ASP A 394 11.58 5.68 -3.57
CA ASP A 394 10.58 5.91 -2.55
C ASP A 394 9.55 6.88 -3.11
N TYR A 395 8.34 6.37 -3.37
CA TYR A 395 7.23 7.15 -3.94
C TYR A 395 6.54 8.05 -2.91
N ILE A 396 6.83 7.88 -1.61
CA ILE A 396 6.33 8.77 -0.56
C ILE A 396 7.20 10.02 -0.53
N PHE A 397 8.53 9.84 -0.55
CA PHE A 397 9.48 10.94 -0.46
C PHE A 397 9.91 11.48 -1.82
N ASN A 398 9.54 10.81 -2.92
CA ASN A 398 10.02 11.09 -4.26
C ASN A 398 11.56 11.18 -4.29
N GLU A 399 12.19 10.19 -3.67
CA GLU A 399 13.65 10.07 -3.61
C GLU A 399 14.07 8.77 -4.26
N VAL A 400 15.23 8.78 -4.90
CA VAL A 400 15.85 7.57 -5.42
C VAL A 400 17.26 7.45 -4.89
N LYS A 401 17.51 6.40 -4.11
CA LYS A 401 18.86 6.06 -3.66
C LYS A 401 19.53 5.21 -4.72
N ARG A 402 20.71 5.64 -5.16
CA ARG A 402 21.48 4.97 -6.20
C ARG A 402 22.79 4.42 -5.65
N GLY A 403 23.00 3.14 -5.92
CA GLY A 403 24.24 2.45 -5.60
C GLY A 403 24.72 1.60 -6.75
N GLU A 404 25.99 1.23 -6.71
CA GLU A 404 26.56 0.21 -7.55
C GLU A 404 27.49 -0.68 -6.73
N GLY A 405 27.73 -1.89 -7.20
CA GLY A 405 28.39 -2.87 -6.37
C GLY A 405 28.86 -4.10 -7.12
N THR A 406 29.46 -5.02 -6.37
CA THR A 406 29.85 -6.34 -6.84
C THR A 406 29.17 -7.41 -6.01
N PHE A 407 28.73 -8.47 -6.67
CA PHE A 407 28.20 -9.67 -6.05
C PHE A 407 29.06 -10.85 -6.44
N ARG A 408 29.45 -11.67 -5.46
CA ARG A 408 30.23 -12.90 -5.63
C ARG A 408 29.55 -14.02 -4.88
N TRP A 409 29.35 -15.15 -5.55
CA TRP A 409 28.81 -16.38 -4.99
C TRP A 409 29.68 -17.55 -5.41
N GLN A 410 29.87 -18.51 -4.50
CA GLN A 410 30.57 -19.77 -4.74
C GLN A 410 29.80 -20.92 -4.10
N GLU A 411 29.95 -22.12 -4.66
CA GLU A 411 29.26 -23.34 -4.22
C GLU A 411 29.47 -23.71 -2.74
N THR A 412 30.52 -23.19 -2.09
CA THR A 412 30.83 -23.40 -0.65
C THR A 412 29.89 -22.65 0.32
N ASP A 413 28.64 -22.41 -0.07
CA ASP A 413 27.64 -21.65 0.67
C ASP A 413 28.09 -20.23 1.07
N SER A 414 29.09 -19.73 0.35
CA SER A 414 29.76 -18.46 0.66
C SER A 414 29.45 -17.44 -0.41
N TRP A 415 28.95 -16.28 0.01
CA TRP A 415 28.70 -15.18 -0.90
C TRP A 415 29.08 -13.86 -0.26
N ARG A 416 29.32 -12.85 -1.09
CA ARG A 416 29.66 -11.50 -0.68
C ARG A 416 29.04 -10.50 -1.64
N LEU A 417 28.39 -9.48 -1.09
CA LEU A 417 27.84 -8.35 -1.81
C LEU A 417 28.47 -7.09 -1.23
N GLU A 418 29.07 -6.28 -2.08
CA GLU A 418 29.61 -4.97 -1.71
C GLU A 418 28.86 -3.91 -2.49
N LEU A 419 28.22 -2.98 -1.79
CA LEU A 419 27.49 -1.85 -2.36
C LEU A 419 28.18 -0.55 -1.98
N ARG A 420 28.27 0.37 -2.93
CA ARG A 420 28.79 1.72 -2.75
C ARG A 420 27.87 2.75 -3.42
N PRO A 421 27.92 4.02 -3.00
CA PRO A 421 27.27 5.09 -3.72
C PRO A 421 27.69 5.11 -5.20
N LYS A 422 26.73 5.25 -6.11
CA LYS A 422 27.04 5.37 -7.55
C LYS A 422 27.60 6.77 -7.85
N ALA A 423 28.57 6.87 -8.76
CA ALA A 423 29.12 8.17 -9.16
C ALA A 423 28.02 9.15 -9.63
N ASN A 424 28.12 10.41 -9.23
CA ASN A 424 27.15 11.49 -9.51
C ASN A 424 25.77 11.34 -8.87
N SER A 425 25.63 10.54 -7.80
CA SER A 425 24.35 10.40 -7.07
C SER A 425 24.04 11.56 -6.10
N ASN A 426 24.86 12.61 -6.07
CA ASN A 426 24.74 13.70 -5.11
C ASN A 426 24.00 14.94 -5.64
N SER A 427 23.54 14.93 -6.90
CA SER A 427 22.77 16.04 -7.46
C SER A 427 21.89 15.62 -8.63
N GLY A 428 20.74 16.28 -8.77
CA GLY A 428 19.81 16.12 -9.89
C GLY A 428 18.49 15.42 -9.54
N THR A 429 17.63 15.35 -10.55
CA THR A 429 16.34 14.66 -10.50
C THR A 429 16.19 13.72 -11.68
N GLU A 430 15.49 12.60 -11.50
CA GLU A 430 15.06 11.75 -12.60
C GLU A 430 13.55 11.60 -12.66
N GLN A 431 13.00 11.31 -13.83
CA GLN A 431 11.56 11.07 -13.98
C GLN A 431 11.30 9.60 -14.27
N ARG A 432 10.33 9.04 -13.58
CA ARG A 432 9.89 7.65 -13.76
C ARG A 432 8.38 7.57 -13.64
N LYS A 433 7.75 6.73 -14.46
CA LYS A 433 6.33 6.43 -14.30
C LYS A 433 6.13 5.60 -13.03
N HIS A 434 5.18 5.99 -12.20
CA HIS A 434 4.77 5.21 -11.04
C HIS A 434 4.24 3.86 -11.50
N TRP A 435 4.62 2.81 -10.78
CA TRP A 435 4.43 1.42 -11.19
C TRP A 435 2.95 1.02 -11.36
N ASP A 436 2.08 1.53 -10.48
CA ASP A 436 0.63 1.25 -10.49
C ASP A 436 -0.14 2.13 -11.49
N ASN A 437 -0.15 3.45 -11.28
CA ASN A 437 -1.01 4.37 -12.03
C ASN A 437 -0.37 4.98 -13.29
N GLY A 438 0.90 4.68 -13.58
CA GLY A 438 1.63 5.20 -14.74
C GLY A 438 1.97 6.70 -14.67
N GLN A 439 1.68 7.39 -13.57
CA GLN A 439 1.92 8.82 -13.38
C GLN A 439 3.42 9.13 -13.41
N LEU A 440 3.82 10.09 -14.23
CA LEU A 440 5.22 10.52 -14.28
C LEU A 440 5.58 11.25 -12.97
N THR A 441 6.52 10.68 -12.23
CA THR A 441 6.97 11.14 -10.91
C THR A 441 8.43 11.56 -11.00
N SER A 442 8.77 12.73 -10.44
CA SER A 442 10.15 13.23 -10.40
C SER A 442 10.79 12.83 -9.08
N PHE A 443 11.93 12.12 -9.12
CA PHE A 443 12.69 11.66 -7.96
C PHE A 443 13.94 12.50 -7.76
N ARG A 444 14.20 12.95 -6.55
CA ARG A 444 15.47 13.52 -6.15
C ARG A 444 16.51 12.40 -6.00
N ILE A 445 17.63 12.53 -6.70
CA ILE A 445 18.68 11.53 -6.67
C ILE A 445 19.48 11.68 -5.37
N GLN A 446 19.70 10.57 -4.68
CA GLN A 446 20.55 10.45 -3.50
C GLN A 446 21.59 9.35 -3.68
N ALA A 447 22.74 9.53 -3.04
CA ALA A 447 23.70 8.46 -2.83
C ALA A 447 23.08 7.37 -1.94
N GLY A 448 23.14 6.11 -2.39
CA GLY A 448 22.88 4.97 -1.54
C GLY A 448 23.97 4.82 -0.48
N GLU A 449 23.62 4.29 0.69
CA GLU A 449 24.58 4.02 1.76
C GLU A 449 25.52 2.86 1.37
N PRO A 450 26.83 2.93 1.68
CA PRO A 450 27.74 1.84 1.45
C PRO A 450 27.46 0.68 2.43
N GLU A 451 27.36 -0.53 1.91
CA GLU A 451 27.02 -1.72 2.70
C GLU A 451 27.80 -2.93 2.20
N ILE A 452 28.29 -3.75 3.13
CA ILE A 452 28.91 -5.03 2.81
C ILE A 452 28.11 -6.13 3.49
N TRP A 453 27.69 -7.10 2.68
CA TRP A 453 27.01 -8.30 3.15
C TRP A 453 27.85 -9.52 2.80
N SER A 454 27.94 -10.49 3.69
CA SER A 454 28.57 -11.76 3.36
C SER A 454 27.95 -12.92 4.11
N ARG A 455 27.97 -14.10 3.50
CA ARG A 455 27.68 -15.37 4.14
C ARG A 455 28.93 -16.25 4.12
N ARG A 456 29.21 -16.91 5.24
CA ARG A 456 30.22 -17.97 5.36
C ARG A 456 29.61 -19.10 6.17
N GLY A 457 29.31 -20.23 5.51
CA GLY A 457 28.63 -21.36 6.14
C GLY A 457 27.23 -20.98 6.65
N ASP A 458 27.01 -21.17 7.95
CA ASP A 458 25.76 -20.83 8.65
C ASP A 458 25.78 -19.41 9.25
N MET A 459 26.71 -18.53 8.85
CA MET A 459 26.76 -17.16 9.38
C MET A 459 26.55 -16.13 8.27
N ILE A 460 25.67 -15.15 8.51
CA ILE A 460 25.50 -13.95 7.69
C ILE A 460 26.05 -12.75 8.47
N THR A 461 26.83 -11.90 7.81
CA THR A 461 27.40 -10.68 8.40
C THR A 461 27.06 -9.47 7.54
N TRP A 462 26.58 -8.42 8.20
CA TRP A 462 26.45 -7.07 7.66
C TRP A 462 27.51 -6.15 8.24
N GLU A 463 28.08 -5.32 7.40
CA GLU A 463 29.02 -4.26 7.79
C GLU A 463 28.61 -2.95 7.13
N ASP A 464 28.63 -1.88 7.91
CA ASP A 464 28.65 -0.52 7.39
C ASP A 464 29.87 -0.39 6.47
N GLY A 465 29.68 -0.07 5.18
CA GLY A 465 30.77 -0.05 4.21
C GLY A 465 31.86 0.97 4.53
N ARG A 466 31.58 1.96 5.39
CA ARG A 466 32.56 2.92 5.92
C ARG A 466 33.59 2.27 6.85
N LEU A 467 33.28 1.11 7.47
CA LEU A 467 34.25 0.34 8.26
C LEU A 467 35.41 -0.17 7.41
N ALA A 468 35.14 -0.57 6.16
CA ALA A 468 36.18 -1.02 5.23
C ALA A 468 37.12 0.12 4.79
N GLU A 469 36.70 1.38 4.98
CA GLU A 469 37.47 2.59 4.71
C GLU A 469 38.16 3.15 5.97
N GLY A 470 38.13 2.42 7.10
CA GLY A 470 38.79 2.81 8.35
C GLY A 470 38.02 3.81 9.21
N SER A 471 36.75 4.11 8.88
CA SER A 471 35.88 5.00 9.64
C SER A 471 35.07 4.24 10.71
N PRO A 472 34.60 4.90 11.79
CA PRO A 472 33.71 4.27 12.76
C PRO A 472 32.41 3.80 12.10
N GLY A 473 32.00 2.56 12.35
CA GLY A 473 30.76 2.00 11.82
C GLY A 473 30.30 0.77 12.60
N LYS A 474 29.24 0.10 12.13
CA LYS A 474 28.61 -1.03 12.81
C LYS A 474 28.80 -2.33 12.02
N ARG A 475 29.06 -3.44 12.73
CA ARG A 475 29.05 -4.81 12.20
C ARG A 475 28.01 -5.62 12.97
N LEU A 476 27.17 -6.35 12.25
CA LEU A 476 26.16 -7.26 12.81
C LEU A 476 26.33 -8.64 12.19
N SER A 477 26.31 -9.69 13.01
CA SER A 477 26.43 -11.08 12.56
C SER A 477 25.27 -11.92 13.09
N PHE A 478 24.74 -12.78 12.24
CA PHE A 478 23.56 -13.61 12.48
C PHE A 478 23.87 -15.07 12.13
N GLN A 479 23.49 -16.00 13.00
CA GLN A 479 23.64 -17.44 12.74
C GLN A 479 22.34 -18.03 12.17
N ILE A 480 22.47 -18.85 11.12
CA ILE A 480 21.40 -19.60 10.47
C ILE A 480 21.15 -20.87 11.31
N PRO A 481 19.94 -21.07 11.86
CA PRO A 481 19.62 -22.27 12.65
C PRO A 481 19.74 -23.55 11.81
N ARG A 482 20.32 -24.62 12.36
CA ARG A 482 20.59 -25.90 11.65
C ARG A 482 19.41 -26.89 11.60
N GLU A 483 18.34 -26.68 12.35
CA GLU A 483 17.21 -27.60 12.44
C GLU A 483 15.91 -26.94 11.95
N SER A 484 15.21 -27.55 11.00
CA SER A 484 13.74 -27.40 10.84
C SER A 484 13.15 -28.43 9.85
N PRO A 485 12.30 -29.36 10.31
CA PRO A 485 10.99 -29.54 9.71
C PRO A 485 10.04 -28.44 10.25
N ARG A 486 9.29 -27.74 9.37
CA ARG A 486 8.29 -26.65 9.70
C ARG A 486 7.53 -26.92 11.02
N PRO A 487 7.09 -25.96 11.92
CA PRO A 487 6.41 -24.67 11.63
C PRO A 487 6.47 -23.51 12.72
N THR A 488 5.83 -22.35 12.42
CA THR A 488 5.21 -21.31 13.32
C THR A 488 5.99 -20.62 14.47
N GLY A 489 6.35 -19.34 14.29
CA GLY A 489 6.68 -18.43 15.39
C GLY A 489 7.15 -17.04 14.94
N LEU A 490 6.80 -15.98 15.69
CA LEU A 490 7.15 -14.56 15.46
C LEU A 490 8.66 -14.29 15.29
N TRP A 491 9.51 -15.17 15.82
CA TRP A 491 10.95 -15.12 15.58
C TRP A 491 11.32 -15.46 14.14
N TRP A 492 10.53 -16.29 13.45
CA TRP A 492 10.69 -16.53 12.02
C TRP A 492 10.10 -15.41 11.17
N ASP A 493 9.05 -14.69 11.56
CA ASP A 493 8.61 -13.52 10.76
C ASP A 493 9.65 -12.40 10.79
N PHE A 494 10.27 -12.16 11.95
CA PHE A 494 11.40 -11.25 12.08
C PHE A 494 12.63 -11.80 11.36
N ALA A 495 12.98 -13.08 11.57
CA ALA A 495 14.11 -13.68 10.87
C ALA A 495 13.87 -13.83 9.37
N ALA A 496 12.64 -14.01 8.87
CA ALA A 496 12.27 -14.17 7.45
C ALA A 496 12.11 -12.83 6.75
N GLN A 497 11.64 -11.77 7.42
CA GLN A 497 11.77 -10.40 6.92
C GLN A 497 13.23 -9.96 6.91
N MET A 498 13.99 -10.31 7.96
CA MET A 498 15.43 -10.11 8.01
C MET A 498 16.11 -10.99 6.95
N PHE A 499 15.77 -12.26 6.76
CA PHE A 499 16.33 -13.17 5.76
C PHE A 499 15.90 -12.73 4.35
N ALA A 500 14.72 -12.17 4.12
CA ALA A 500 14.30 -11.58 2.85
C ALA A 500 15.02 -10.25 2.56
N GLN A 501 15.43 -9.51 3.60
CA GLN A 501 16.27 -8.31 3.47
C GLN A 501 17.78 -8.63 3.40
N PHE A 502 18.22 -9.75 3.98
CA PHE A 502 19.63 -10.13 4.23
C PHE A 502 20.14 -11.24 3.32
N THR A 503 19.25 -12.07 2.81
CA THR A 503 19.48 -12.71 1.54
C THR A 503 19.17 -11.64 0.50
N ARG A 504 20.20 -10.95 0.02
CA ARG A 504 20.20 -10.31 -1.31
C ARG A 504 20.67 -11.32 -2.39
N ALA A 505 20.69 -12.60 -2.02
CA ALA A 505 20.85 -13.77 -2.86
C ALA A 505 19.55 -14.51 -3.32
N PRO A 506 18.31 -14.21 -2.85
CA PRO A 506 17.10 -14.91 -3.31
C PRO A 506 16.79 -14.52 -4.75
N TYR A 507 17.39 -13.42 -5.20
CA TYR A 507 17.39 -12.96 -6.57
C TYR A 507 18.03 -13.91 -7.56
N PHE A 508 18.86 -14.85 -7.12
CA PHE A 508 19.39 -15.91 -7.98
C PHE A 508 18.59 -17.20 -7.90
N LEU A 509 17.70 -17.37 -6.92
CA LEU A 509 16.94 -18.58 -6.71
C LEU A 509 15.51 -18.40 -7.23
N PRO A 510 14.98 -19.39 -7.97
CA PRO A 510 13.60 -19.35 -8.40
C PRO A 510 12.63 -19.31 -7.21
N PRO A 511 11.44 -18.69 -7.38
CA PRO A 511 10.40 -18.66 -6.36
C PRO A 511 9.99 -20.07 -5.92
N ALA A 512 9.34 -20.15 -4.76
CA ALA A 512 8.80 -21.42 -4.27
C ALA A 512 7.82 -22.03 -5.28
N LYS A 513 7.73 -23.37 -5.32
CA LYS A 513 6.82 -24.09 -6.25
C LYS A 513 5.36 -23.62 -6.14
N GLU A 514 4.94 -23.23 -4.94
CA GLU A 514 3.59 -22.75 -4.65
C GLU A 514 3.25 -21.46 -5.43
N SER A 515 4.25 -20.59 -5.66
CA SER A 515 4.11 -19.30 -6.37
C SER A 515 4.24 -19.39 -7.89
N GLN A 516 4.61 -20.56 -8.44
CA GLN A 516 4.82 -20.75 -9.89
C GLN A 516 3.53 -20.59 -10.71
N HIS A 517 2.35 -20.78 -10.10
CA HIS A 517 1.03 -20.71 -10.75
C HIS A 517 0.51 -19.27 -10.96
N LYS A 518 1.23 -18.24 -10.48
CA LYS A 518 0.87 -16.82 -10.65
C LYS A 518 1.95 -16.02 -11.41
N ILE A 519 2.74 -16.71 -12.22
CA ILE A 519 3.79 -16.11 -13.03
C ILE A 519 3.24 -15.83 -14.42
N GLN A 520 3.42 -14.59 -14.87
CA GLN A 520 3.01 -14.14 -16.19
C GLN A 520 4.25 -13.79 -17.00
N ILE A 521 4.33 -14.30 -18.23
CA ILE A 521 5.31 -13.84 -19.21
C ILE A 521 4.78 -12.55 -19.81
N THR A 522 5.44 -11.42 -19.56
CA THR A 522 5.02 -10.12 -20.11
C THR A 522 5.75 -9.75 -21.38
N ARG A 523 6.93 -10.34 -21.61
CA ARG A 523 7.72 -10.13 -22.82
C ARG A 523 8.70 -11.29 -23.02
N ARG A 524 8.95 -11.62 -24.28
CA ARG A 524 9.95 -12.60 -24.70
C ARG A 524 10.61 -12.13 -25.99
N ASP A 525 11.92 -12.11 -26.03
CA ASP A 525 12.70 -11.95 -27.26
C ASP A 525 13.87 -12.94 -27.30
N ALA A 526 14.79 -12.80 -28.26
CA ALA A 526 15.89 -13.75 -28.43
C ALA A 526 16.89 -13.76 -27.26
N ASN A 527 16.93 -12.68 -26.46
CA ASN A 527 17.92 -12.50 -25.40
C ASN A 527 17.28 -12.49 -24.00
N GLU A 528 16.03 -12.05 -23.89
CA GLU A 528 15.39 -11.78 -22.61
C GLU A 528 14.03 -12.49 -22.47
N LEU A 529 13.74 -12.93 -21.25
CA LEU A 529 12.44 -13.43 -20.85
C LEU A 529 11.98 -12.70 -19.58
N TRP A 530 10.78 -12.12 -19.65
CA TRP A 530 10.28 -11.22 -18.63
C TRP A 530 9.15 -11.90 -17.87
N LEU A 531 9.38 -12.11 -16.58
CA LEU A 531 8.45 -12.78 -15.68
C LEU A 531 7.93 -11.75 -14.69
N VAL A 532 6.61 -11.64 -14.57
CA VAL A 532 5.95 -10.90 -13.49
C VAL A 532 5.29 -11.90 -12.56
N LEU A 533 5.61 -11.78 -11.28
CA LEU A 533 5.17 -12.68 -10.21
C LEU A 533 4.32 -11.89 -9.23
N GLN A 534 3.15 -12.42 -8.94
CA GLN A 534 2.29 -11.96 -7.85
C GLN A 534 2.52 -12.87 -6.62
N PRO A 535 2.73 -12.31 -5.42
CA PRO A 535 3.03 -13.09 -4.23
C PRO A 535 1.89 -14.06 -3.87
N THR A 536 2.23 -15.16 -3.21
CA THR A 536 1.24 -16.06 -2.56
C THR A 536 1.65 -16.40 -1.14
N GLY A 537 0.67 -16.59 -0.26
CA GLY A 537 0.91 -16.94 1.15
C GLY A 537 1.85 -15.96 1.85
N ASP A 538 2.88 -16.50 2.50
CA ASP A 538 3.84 -15.75 3.31
C ASP A 538 4.71 -14.77 2.48
N GLU A 539 4.84 -14.97 1.16
CA GLU A 539 5.61 -14.08 0.28
C GLU A 539 4.98 -12.68 0.15
N ALA A 540 3.67 -12.54 0.42
CA ALA A 540 2.96 -11.26 0.36
C ALA A 540 3.47 -10.25 1.41
N ALA A 541 4.16 -10.73 2.46
CA ALA A 541 4.82 -9.88 3.43
C ALA A 541 6.16 -9.30 2.92
N SER A 542 6.68 -9.79 1.79
CA SER A 542 7.99 -9.43 1.23
C SER A 542 7.90 -8.49 0.02
N TYR A 543 6.91 -8.69 -0.85
CA TYR A 543 6.67 -7.82 -2.00
C TYR A 543 5.21 -7.86 -2.44
N GLN A 544 4.74 -6.79 -3.08
CA GLN A 544 3.44 -6.74 -3.74
C GLN A 544 3.54 -7.22 -5.20
N GLN A 545 4.65 -6.94 -5.86
CA GLN A 545 4.93 -7.42 -7.22
C GLN A 545 6.43 -7.61 -7.41
N LEU A 546 6.82 -8.71 -8.05
CA LEU A 546 8.19 -9.00 -8.43
C LEU A 546 8.27 -9.14 -9.95
N THR A 547 9.20 -8.45 -10.58
CA THR A 547 9.51 -8.61 -12.00
C THR A 547 10.95 -9.10 -12.13
N ILE A 548 11.15 -10.16 -12.91
CA ILE A 548 12.45 -10.77 -13.15
C ILE A 548 12.66 -10.84 -14.65
N ILE A 549 13.82 -10.37 -15.10
CA ILE A 549 14.29 -10.52 -16.47
C ILE A 549 15.37 -11.57 -16.47
N LEU A 550 15.10 -12.69 -17.13
CA LEU A 550 16.05 -13.77 -17.34
C LEU A 550 16.79 -13.56 -18.67
N ASP A 551 18.11 -13.79 -18.65
CA ASP A 551 18.91 -14.00 -19.84
C ASP A 551 18.55 -15.35 -20.48
N GLN A 552 18.17 -15.40 -21.75
CA GLN A 552 17.74 -16.66 -22.36
C GLN A 552 18.88 -17.64 -22.65
N GLN A 553 20.14 -17.18 -22.72
CA GLN A 553 21.28 -18.06 -22.96
C GLN A 553 21.71 -18.77 -21.67
N THR A 554 21.73 -18.05 -20.56
CA THR A 554 22.16 -18.58 -19.26
C THR A 554 21.00 -19.04 -18.37
N SER A 555 19.77 -18.59 -18.66
CA SER A 555 18.59 -18.71 -17.80
C SER A 555 18.77 -18.10 -16.42
N LEU A 556 19.67 -17.13 -16.28
CA LEU A 556 19.95 -16.43 -15.03
C LEU A 556 19.41 -14.99 -15.04
N PRO A 557 19.10 -14.41 -13.87
CA PRO A 557 18.57 -13.06 -13.79
C PRO A 557 19.56 -11.98 -14.26
N ARG A 558 19.11 -11.12 -15.19
CA ARG A 558 19.82 -9.89 -15.60
C ARG A 558 19.33 -8.66 -14.87
N ALA A 559 18.05 -8.63 -14.54
CA ALA A 559 17.44 -7.53 -13.81
C ALA A 559 16.27 -7.99 -12.99
N ILE A 560 16.07 -7.30 -11.87
CA ILE A 560 15.01 -7.58 -10.92
C ILE A 560 14.42 -6.26 -10.48
N ARG A 561 13.10 -6.26 -10.35
CA ARG A 561 12.35 -5.14 -9.84
C ARG A 561 11.36 -5.65 -8.81
N LEU A 562 11.41 -5.08 -7.62
CA LEU A 562 10.59 -5.45 -6.49
C LEU A 562 9.79 -4.23 -6.03
N ILE A 563 8.47 -4.39 -5.93
CA ILE A 563 7.58 -3.42 -5.30
C ILE A 563 7.31 -3.90 -3.88
N ASP A 564 7.55 -3.06 -2.89
CA ASP A 564 7.33 -3.42 -1.49
C ASP A 564 5.83 -3.73 -1.22
N PRO A 565 5.49 -4.43 -0.12
CA PRO A 565 4.10 -4.80 0.16
C PRO A 565 3.12 -3.62 0.24
N ALA A 566 3.63 -2.43 0.58
CA ALA A 566 2.85 -1.21 0.67
C ALA A 566 2.67 -0.50 -0.68
N GLY A 567 3.39 -0.90 -1.73
CA GLY A 567 3.36 -0.24 -3.03
C GLY A 567 4.08 1.13 -3.05
N THR A 568 4.80 1.45 -1.98
CA THR A 568 5.40 2.75 -1.72
C THR A 568 6.88 2.82 -2.08
N LYS A 569 7.53 1.67 -2.20
CA LYS A 569 8.94 1.57 -2.58
C LYS A 569 9.12 0.62 -3.73
N GLU A 570 10.01 0.99 -4.63
CA GLU A 570 10.44 0.15 -5.73
C GLU A 570 11.95 0.00 -5.69
N THR A 571 12.41 -1.25 -5.62
CA THR A 571 13.83 -1.59 -5.71
C THR A 571 14.12 -2.21 -7.07
N VAL A 572 15.06 -1.63 -7.81
CA VAL A 572 15.52 -2.13 -9.10
C VAL A 572 16.98 -2.52 -8.99
N ILE A 573 17.31 -3.74 -9.38
CA ILE A 573 18.67 -4.26 -9.44
C ILE A 573 18.94 -4.68 -10.88
N THR A 574 20.06 -4.27 -11.44
CA THR A 574 20.53 -4.75 -12.76
C THR A 574 21.94 -5.30 -12.64
N TYR A 575 22.15 -6.52 -13.13
CA TYR A 575 23.43 -7.19 -13.16
C TYR A 575 24.16 -6.89 -14.46
N ARG A 576 25.48 -6.68 -14.38
CA ARG A 576 26.38 -6.33 -15.47
C ARG A 576 27.62 -7.23 -15.41
N SER A 577 28.17 -7.50 -16.59
CA SER A 577 29.45 -8.22 -16.73
C SER A 577 29.52 -9.55 -15.94
N PRO A 578 28.51 -10.44 -16.04
CA PRO A 578 28.52 -11.67 -15.27
C PRO A 578 29.66 -12.58 -15.72
N ARG A 579 30.46 -13.05 -14.76
CA ARG A 579 31.42 -14.13 -14.88
C ARG A 579 30.79 -15.36 -14.25
N ILE A 580 30.58 -16.39 -15.08
CA ILE A 580 29.85 -17.58 -14.69
C ILE A 580 30.79 -18.77 -14.86
N GLU A 581 30.98 -19.51 -13.79
CA GLU A 581 31.63 -20.83 -13.86
C GLU A 581 30.60 -21.89 -13.56
N TRP A 582 30.44 -22.81 -14.50
CA TRP A 582 29.55 -23.96 -14.36
C TRP A 582 30.32 -25.12 -13.71
N LYS A 583 29.62 -25.93 -12.91
CA LYS A 583 30.18 -27.18 -12.40
C LYS A 583 30.60 -28.04 -13.57
N LYS A 584 31.78 -28.65 -13.48
CA LYS A 584 32.20 -29.66 -14.46
C LYS A 584 31.20 -30.80 -14.41
N GLU A 585 30.64 -31.17 -15.57
CA GLU A 585 29.86 -32.40 -15.67
C GLU A 585 30.74 -33.54 -15.13
N ARG A 586 30.22 -34.29 -14.15
CA ARG A 586 30.82 -35.58 -13.84
C ARG A 586 30.63 -36.40 -15.10
N GLU A 587 31.70 -36.65 -15.85
CA GLU A 587 31.74 -37.76 -16.78
C GLU A 587 31.42 -39.02 -15.94
N GLU A 588 30.16 -39.45 -16.00
CA GLU A 588 29.76 -40.75 -15.49
C GLU A 588 30.53 -41.80 -16.29
N LYS A 589 31.46 -42.47 -15.61
CA LYS A 589 32.17 -43.65 -16.10
C LYS A 589 31.37 -44.90 -15.83
#